data_AF-A0A060NXZ0-F1
#
_entry.id   AF-A0A060NXZ0-F1
#
_cell.length_a   1.000
_cell.length_b   1.000
_cell.length_c   1.000
_cell.angle_alpha   90.00
_cell.angle_beta   90.00
_cell.angle_gamma   90.00
#
_symmetry.space_group_name_H-M   'P 1'
#
loop_
_entity.id
_entity.type
_entity.pdbx_description
1 polymer ?
#
loop_
_entity_poly.entity_id
_entity_poly.type
_entity_poly.pdbx_seq_one_letter_code
_entity_poly.pdbx_strand_id
1 'polypeptide(L)'
;MKLLLWVVTLLVLALWTGTIWVLTGLADWLAAQVATGEAANLADIIAQWPVPPELAPWIGEAFLLPLRDLFAWTVGVLESLLPFLPGLVGILSVILWIVWFIVTGLIVVLALLGHWALSKAQRLRTNLRTT
;
A
#
# COMPACT_ATOMS: atom_id res chain seq x y z
N MET A 1 -4.32 -19.02 -20.40
CA MET A 1 -5.25 -18.10 -19.69
C MET A 1 -5.11 -18.16 -18.17
N LYS A 2 -5.08 -19.35 -17.54
CA LYS A 2 -4.90 -19.46 -16.08
C LYS A 2 -3.57 -18.90 -15.55
N LEU A 3 -2.49 -19.04 -16.33
CA LEU A 3 -1.18 -18.46 -15.99
C LEU A 3 -1.24 -16.93 -15.91
N LEU A 4 -1.87 -16.27 -16.91
CA LEU A 4 -1.99 -14.81 -16.96
C LEU A 4 -2.74 -14.26 -15.74
N LEU A 5 -3.81 -14.94 -15.30
CA LEU A 5 -4.55 -14.57 -14.09
C LEU A 5 -3.61 -14.56 -12.88
N TRP A 6 -2.85 -15.64 -12.66
CA TRP A 6 -1.92 -15.74 -11.53
C TRP A 6 -0.76 -14.73 -11.63
N VAL A 7 -0.23 -14.46 -12.82
CA VAL A 7 0.80 -13.44 -13.03
C VAL A 7 0.29 -12.05 -12.62
N VAL A 8 -0.91 -11.67 -13.07
CA VAL A 8 -1.51 -10.38 -12.70
C VAL A 8 -1.80 -10.34 -11.20
N THR A 9 -2.33 -11.41 -10.61
CA THR A 9 -2.56 -11.50 -9.16
C THR A 9 -1.26 -11.31 -8.38
N LEU A 10 -0.17 -11.95 -8.78
CA LEU A 10 1.13 -11.82 -8.12
C LEU A 10 1.69 -10.40 -8.25
N LEU A 11 1.54 -9.76 -9.40
CA LEU A 11 1.96 -8.36 -9.58
C LEU A 11 1.17 -7.40 -8.67
N VAL A 12 -0.14 -7.58 -8.60
CA VAL A 12 -1.00 -6.77 -7.71
C VAL A 12 -0.64 -7.02 -6.25
N LEU A 13 -0.39 -8.28 -5.84
CA LEU A 13 0.04 -8.62 -4.49
C LEU A 13 1.41 -8.02 -4.15
N ALA A 14 2.36 -8.06 -5.08
CA ALA A 14 3.68 -7.48 -4.90
C ALA A 14 3.58 -5.95 -4.71
N LEU A 15 2.78 -5.28 -5.55
CA LEU A 15 2.55 -3.85 -5.44
C LEU A 15 1.87 -3.49 -4.10
N TRP A 16 0.81 -4.22 -3.74
CA TRP A 16 0.10 -4.01 -2.47
C TRP A 16 0.99 -4.23 -1.24
N THR A 17 1.78 -5.30 -1.24
CA THR A 17 2.70 -5.63 -0.15
C THR A 17 3.81 -4.58 -0.05
N GLY A 18 4.32 -4.11 -1.20
CA GLY A 18 5.27 -2.99 -1.26
C GLY A 18 4.70 -1.71 -0.63
N THR A 19 3.45 -1.36 -0.94
CA THR A 19 2.79 -0.20 -0.35
C THR A 19 2.69 -0.30 1.17
N ILE A 20 2.25 -1.45 1.70
CA ILE A 20 2.17 -1.66 3.16
C ILE A 20 3.55 -1.62 3.80
N TRP A 21 4.57 -2.18 3.15
CA TRP A 21 5.94 -2.15 3.65
C TRP A 21 6.48 -0.70 3.76
N VAL A 22 6.23 0.14 2.76
CA VAL A 22 6.59 1.56 2.82
C VAL A 22 5.81 2.28 3.93
N LEU A 23 4.50 2.04 4.04
CA LEU A 23 3.66 2.67 5.06
C LEU A 23 4.03 2.25 6.49
N THR A 24 4.44 1.00 6.70
CA THR A 24 4.89 0.52 8.01
C THR A 24 6.23 1.13 8.39
N GLY A 25 7.19 1.19 7.46
CA GLY A 25 8.45 1.90 7.69
C GLY A 25 8.26 3.39 8.01
N LEU A 26 7.30 4.04 7.33
CA LEU A 26 6.87 5.41 7.62
C LEU A 26 6.27 5.54 9.03
N ALA A 27 5.38 4.62 9.41
CA ALA A 27 4.75 4.62 10.73
C ALA A 27 5.78 4.43 11.85
N ASP A 28 6.72 3.51 11.68
CA ASP A 28 7.79 3.23 12.64
C ASP A 28 8.75 4.41 12.76
N TRP A 29 9.11 5.06 11.64
CA TRP A 29 9.88 6.30 11.64
C TRP A 29 9.15 7.42 12.39
N LEU A 30 7.85 7.61 12.13
CA LEU A 30 7.04 8.60 12.82
C LEU A 30 6.97 8.32 14.33
N ALA A 31 6.89 7.05 14.73
CA ALA A 31 6.95 6.62 16.13
C ALA A 31 8.25 7.02 16.82
N ALA A 32 9.38 6.88 16.13
CA ALA A 32 10.67 7.32 16.66
C ALA A 32 10.71 8.84 16.88
N GLN A 33 10.19 9.64 15.95
CA GLN A 33 10.15 11.11 16.08
C GLN A 33 9.21 11.60 17.18
N VAL A 34 8.10 10.88 17.44
CA VAL A 34 7.23 11.17 18.59
C VAL A 34 7.92 10.84 19.91
N ALA A 35 8.67 9.74 19.97
CA ALA A 35 9.40 9.32 21.16
C ALA A 35 10.53 10.28 21.57
N THR A 36 11.16 10.98 20.61
CA THR A 36 12.21 11.99 20.89
C THR A 36 11.65 13.33 21.36
N GLY A 37 10.33 13.53 21.36
CA GLY A 37 9.69 14.79 21.74
C GLY A 37 9.75 15.88 20.65
N GLU A 38 10.33 15.58 19.49
CA GLU A 38 10.40 16.48 18.34
C GLU A 38 9.06 16.58 17.59
N ALA A 39 8.09 15.73 17.89
CA ALA A 39 6.76 15.73 17.28
C ALA A 39 5.93 17.00 17.51
N ALA A 40 6.41 17.95 18.32
CA ALA A 40 5.78 19.26 18.46
C ALA A 40 5.75 20.06 17.14
N ASN A 41 6.61 19.73 16.16
CA ASN A 41 6.63 20.40 14.86
C ASN A 41 6.65 19.41 13.69
N LEU A 42 5.53 18.70 13.50
CA LEU A 42 5.32 17.81 12.35
C LEU A 42 5.56 18.51 11.00
N ALA A 43 5.25 19.82 10.90
CA ALA A 43 5.52 20.61 9.71
C ALA A 43 7.01 20.68 9.36
N ASP A 44 7.90 20.83 10.35
CA ASP A 44 9.35 20.84 10.14
C ASP A 44 9.91 19.44 9.85
N ILE A 45 9.41 18.42 10.54
CA ILE A 45 9.80 17.01 10.33
C ILE A 45 9.47 16.56 8.89
N ILE A 46 8.33 16.99 8.37
CA ILE A 46 7.87 16.65 7.01
C ILE A 46 8.56 17.52 5.96
N ALA A 47 8.86 18.79 6.27
CA ALA A 47 9.67 19.66 5.39
C ALA A 47 11.10 19.16 5.22
N GLN A 48 11.60 18.42 6.21
CA GLN A 48 12.90 17.76 6.15
C GLN A 48 12.87 16.39 5.47
N TRP A 49 11.70 15.91 4.99
CA TRP A 49 11.60 14.64 4.28
C TRP A 49 12.57 14.64 3.10
N PRO A 50 13.70 13.91 3.20
CA PRO A 50 14.67 13.94 2.14
C PRO A 50 14.12 13.06 1.03
N VAL A 51 13.95 13.61 -0.17
CA VAL A 51 13.73 12.76 -1.35
C VAL A 51 14.96 11.85 -1.46
N PRO A 52 14.81 10.53 -1.34
CA PRO A 52 15.95 9.63 -1.38
C PRO A 52 16.72 9.85 -2.68
N PRO A 53 18.04 10.10 -2.63
CA PRO A 53 18.82 10.41 -3.82
C PRO A 53 18.87 9.24 -4.81
N GLU A 54 18.55 8.01 -4.38
CA GLU A 54 18.40 6.87 -5.28
C GLU A 54 17.15 6.96 -6.17
N LEU A 55 16.15 7.74 -5.78
CA LEU A 55 14.91 7.97 -6.53
C LEU A 55 14.99 9.20 -7.45
N ALA A 56 15.91 10.12 -7.18
CA ALA A 56 16.12 11.34 -7.98
C ALA A 56 16.36 11.09 -9.49
N PRO A 57 17.05 10.02 -9.93
CA PRO A 57 17.22 9.73 -11.37
C PRO A 57 15.94 9.20 -12.05
N TRP A 58 14.98 8.69 -11.26
CA TRP A 58 13.81 7.97 -11.75
C TRP A 58 12.51 8.79 -11.67
N ILE A 59 12.50 9.88 -10.88
CA ILE A 59 11.34 10.73 -10.63
C ILE A 59 11.55 12.09 -11.32
N GLY A 60 10.85 12.33 -12.44
CA GLY A 60 10.84 13.64 -13.10
C GLY A 60 9.90 14.65 -12.42
N GLU A 61 10.07 15.94 -12.74
CA GLU A 61 9.23 17.07 -12.27
C GLU A 61 7.72 16.81 -12.37
N ALA A 62 7.27 16.16 -13.46
CA ALA A 62 5.86 15.82 -13.67
C ALA A 62 5.29 14.84 -12.63
N PHE A 63 6.15 14.02 -12.01
CA PHE A 63 5.79 13.08 -10.95
C PHE A 63 5.92 13.72 -9.55
N LEU A 64 6.70 14.80 -9.42
CA LEU A 64 6.88 15.54 -8.18
C LEU A 64 5.67 16.42 -7.83
N LEU A 65 4.99 17.02 -8.82
CA LEU A 65 3.77 17.82 -8.57
C LEU A 65 2.67 17.04 -7.84
N PRO A 66 2.20 15.88 -8.34
CA PRO A 66 1.18 15.09 -7.65
C PRO A 66 1.67 14.57 -6.30
N LEU A 67 2.97 14.27 -6.18
CA LEU A 67 3.57 13.86 -4.92
C LEU A 67 3.50 14.97 -3.88
N ARG A 68 3.72 16.23 -4.30
CA ARG A 68 3.67 17.41 -3.45
C ARG A 68 2.25 17.70 -2.98
N ASP A 69 1.26 17.57 -3.86
CA ASP A 69 -0.15 17.71 -3.51
C ASP A 69 -0.62 16.60 -2.56
N LEU A 70 -0.20 15.36 -2.83
CA LEU A 70 -0.41 14.24 -1.91
C LEU A 70 0.24 14.51 -0.55
N PHE A 71 1.46 15.05 -0.53
CA PHE A 71 2.15 15.46 0.69
C PHE A 71 1.37 16.52 1.45
N ALA A 72 0.96 17.61 0.79
CA ALA A 72 0.19 18.69 1.41
C ALA A 72 -1.14 18.17 1.99
N TRP A 73 -1.84 17.31 1.27
CA TRP A 73 -3.05 16.64 1.77
C TRP A 73 -2.75 15.77 3.00
N THR A 74 -1.65 15.01 2.97
CA THR A 74 -1.25 14.14 4.08
C THR A 74 -0.89 14.96 5.32
N VAL A 75 -0.24 16.11 5.17
CA VAL A 75 0.02 17.05 6.27
C VAL A 75 -1.30 17.55 6.87
N GLY A 76 -2.25 17.99 6.05
CA GLY A 76 -3.55 18.44 6.54
C GLY A 76 -4.31 17.34 7.32
N VAL A 77 -4.20 16.08 6.88
CA VAL A 77 -4.75 14.94 7.62
C VAL A 77 -4.00 14.71 8.93
N LEU A 78 -2.67 14.73 8.93
CA LEU A 78 -1.85 14.58 10.14
C LEU A 78 -2.13 15.68 11.17
N GLU A 79 -2.29 16.93 10.73
CA GLU A 79 -2.66 18.05 11.60
C GLU A 79 -4.00 17.83 12.30
N SER A 80 -4.99 17.27 11.58
CA SER A 80 -6.28 16.91 12.18
C SER A 80 -6.19 15.76 13.20
N LEU A 81 -5.13 14.95 13.11
CA LEU A 81 -4.90 13.77 13.95
C LEU A 81 -3.86 14.01 15.05
N LEU A 82 -3.22 15.18 15.11
CA LEU A 82 -2.21 15.54 16.12
C LEU A 82 -2.61 15.19 17.56
N PRO A 83 -3.84 15.49 18.03
CA PRO A 83 -4.25 15.20 19.40
C PRO A 83 -4.29 13.69 19.72
N PHE A 84 -4.46 12.86 18.69
CA PHE A 84 -4.58 11.41 18.80
C PHE A 84 -3.28 10.70 18.41
N LEU A 85 -2.30 11.44 17.88
CA LEU A 85 -1.05 10.90 17.33
C LEU A 85 -0.30 9.99 18.31
N PRO A 86 -0.14 10.32 19.62
CA PRO A 86 0.54 9.43 20.55
C PRO A 86 -0.15 8.07 20.70
N GLY A 87 -1.48 8.03 20.62
CA GLY A 87 -2.27 6.79 20.69
C GLY A 87 -2.29 6.02 19.38
N LEU A 88 -2.40 6.71 18.24
CA LEU A 88 -2.43 6.07 16.92
C LEU A 88 -1.09 5.43 16.58
N VAL A 89 0.01 6.12 16.84
CA VAL A 89 1.34 5.69 16.38
C VAL A 89 1.76 4.35 17.00
N GLY A 90 1.35 4.06 18.24
CA GLY A 90 1.61 2.77 18.89
C GLY A 90 0.86 1.57 18.30
N ILE A 91 -0.25 1.80 17.56
CA ILE A 91 -1.07 0.74 16.96
C ILE A 91 -1.09 0.79 15.42
N LEU A 92 -0.52 1.84 14.82
CA LEU A 92 -0.60 2.10 13.39
C LEU A 92 0.00 0.96 12.57
N SER A 93 1.18 0.46 12.98
CA SER A 93 1.81 -0.70 12.37
C SER A 93 0.91 -1.95 12.42
N VAL A 94 0.27 -2.20 13.57
CA VAL A 94 -0.67 -3.33 13.74
C VAL A 94 -1.89 -3.18 12.82
N ILE A 95 -2.46 -1.98 12.73
CA ILE A 95 -3.60 -1.69 11.83
C ILE A 95 -3.20 -1.92 10.37
N LEU A 96 -2.02 -1.44 9.96
CA LEU A 96 -1.51 -1.63 8.59
C LEU A 96 -1.37 -3.12 8.24
N TRP A 97 -0.86 -3.94 9.16
CA TRP A 97 -0.79 -5.39 8.98
C TRP A 97 -2.17 -6.05 8.92
N ILE A 98 -3.14 -5.63 9.73
CA ILE A 98 -4.53 -6.11 9.65
C ILE A 98 -5.13 -5.80 8.28
N VAL A 99 -4.99 -4.54 7.82
CA VAL A 99 -5.45 -4.10 6.49
C VAL A 99 -4.78 -4.91 5.39
N TRP A 100 -3.47 -5.16 5.51
CA TRP A 100 -2.74 -6.00 4.57
C TRP A 100 -3.33 -7.42 4.49
N PHE A 101 -3.62 -8.07 5.62
CA PHE A 101 -4.19 -9.42 5.67
C PHE A 101 -5.56 -9.47 5.01
N ILE A 102 -6.43 -8.49 5.29
CA ILE A 102 -7.78 -8.42 4.73
C ILE A 102 -7.73 -8.29 3.21
N VAL A 103 -6.96 -7.32 2.71
CA VAL A 103 -6.88 -7.04 1.26
C VAL A 103 -6.17 -8.17 0.52
N THR A 104 -5.09 -8.72 1.08
CA THR A 104 -4.40 -9.90 0.52
C THR A 104 -5.34 -11.10 0.44
N GLY A 105 -6.09 -11.37 1.52
CA GLY A 105 -7.09 -12.43 1.55
C GLY A 105 -8.14 -12.25 0.45
N LEU A 106 -8.65 -11.03 0.28
CA LEU A 106 -9.60 -10.70 -0.78
C LEU A 106 -9.03 -10.94 -2.18
N ILE A 107 -7.80 -10.47 -2.45
CA ILE A 107 -7.13 -10.67 -3.74
C ILE A 107 -6.97 -12.17 -4.06
N VAL A 108 -6.55 -12.97 -3.07
CA VAL A 108 -6.37 -14.42 -3.23
C VAL A 108 -7.71 -15.12 -3.46
N VAL A 109 -8.75 -14.78 -2.69
CA VAL A 109 -10.09 -15.36 -2.87
C VAL A 109 -10.62 -15.06 -4.27
N LEU A 110 -10.50 -13.83 -4.75
CA LEU A 110 -10.92 -13.46 -6.10
C LEU A 110 -10.13 -14.23 -7.17
N ALA A 111 -8.82 -14.42 -6.98
CA ALA A 111 -7.99 -15.20 -7.90
C ALA A 111 -8.43 -16.68 -7.94
N LEU A 112 -8.72 -17.28 -6.79
CA LEU A 112 -9.22 -18.66 -6.69
C LEU A 112 -10.58 -18.81 -7.37
N LEU A 113 -11.52 -17.89 -7.13
CA LEU A 113 -12.83 -17.89 -7.77
C LEU A 113 -12.71 -17.74 -9.29
N GLY A 114 -11.85 -16.83 -9.76
CA GLY A 114 -11.57 -16.66 -11.20
C GLY A 114 -10.96 -17.92 -11.83
N HIS A 115 -10.01 -18.56 -11.14
CA HIS A 115 -9.42 -19.82 -11.58
C HIS A 115 -10.48 -20.94 -11.68
N TRP A 116 -11.32 -21.07 -10.66
CA TRP A 116 -12.40 -22.06 -10.63
C TRP A 116 -13.41 -21.83 -11.76
N ALA A 117 -13.90 -20.61 -11.94
CA ALA A 117 -14.84 -20.26 -13.00
C ALA A 117 -14.28 -20.56 -14.40
N LEU A 118 -13.02 -20.17 -14.67
CA LEU A 118 -12.32 -20.47 -15.92
C LEU A 118 -12.16 -21.97 -16.13
N SER A 119 -11.87 -22.74 -15.08
CA SER A 119 -11.74 -24.18 -15.17
C SER A 119 -13.07 -24.86 -15.52
N LYS A 120 -14.18 -24.40 -14.95
CA LYS A 120 -15.53 -24.92 -15.22
C LYS A 120 -15.97 -24.59 -16.65
N ALA A 121 -15.73 -23.36 -17.11
CA ALA A 121 -16.04 -22.93 -18.48
C ALA A 121 -15.26 -23.75 -19.53
N GLN A 122 -13.98 -24.05 -19.27
CA GLN A 122 -13.18 -24.91 -20.15
C GLN A 122 -13.73 -26.34 -20.23
N ARG A 123 -14.12 -26.95 -19.10
CA ARG A 123 -14.70 -28.30 -19.09
C ARG A 123 -15.99 -28.38 -19.89
N LEU A 124 -16.91 -27.44 -19.70
CA LEU A 124 -18.19 -27.38 -20.44
C LEU A 124 -17.96 -27.27 -21.95
N ARG A 125 -17.05 -26.40 -22.39
CA ARG A 125 -16.72 -26.23 -23.82
C ARG A 125 -16.10 -27.47 -24.45
N THR A 126 -15.39 -28.27 -23.66
CA THR A 126 -14.76 -29.51 -24.15
C THR A 126 -15.81 -30.61 -24.36
N ASN A 127 -16.73 -30.79 -23.40
CA ASN A 127 -17.80 -31.78 -23.50
C ASN A 127 -18.74 -31.55 -24.69
N LEU A 128 -19.06 -30.29 -25.00
CA LEU A 128 -19.91 -29.92 -26.15
C LEU A 128 -19.26 -30.14 -27.52
N ARG A 129 -17.94 -30.35 -27.59
CA ARG A 129 -17.22 -30.65 -28.85
C ARG A 129 -17.11 -32.16 -29.12
N THR A 130 -17.32 -32.99 -28.11
CA THR A 130 -17.15 -34.44 -28.18
C THR A 130 -18.47 -35.21 -28.33
N THR A 131 -19.60 -34.51 -28.21
CA THR A 131 -20.96 -34.97 -28.57
C THR A 131 -21.35 -34.42 -29.93
#